data_AF-A0A7S1QVW2-F1
#
_entry.id   AF-A0A7S1QVW2-F1
#
_cell.length_a   1.000
_cell.length_b   1.000
_cell.length_c   1.000
_cell.angle_alpha   90.00
_cell.angle_beta   90.00
_cell.angle_gamma   90.00
#
_symmetry.space_group_name_H-M   'P 1'
#
loop_
_entity.id
_entity.type
_entity.pdbx_description
1 polymer ?
#
loop_
_entity_poly.entity_id
_entity_poly.type
_entity_poly.pdbx_seq_one_letter_code
_entity_poly.pdbx_strand_id
1 'polypeptide(L)'
;VLGARLRELGTAADLLLLHADDVPPGHLALLREVWQLRPVDYVDGARALFGSKGHRFDGVFTKLNAWALAEYAKVLLLDIDLIPLLPLDELFRLEPPAAFVRGGDGLAHGAPVDGRSFFIGEGGEWAWLQGGGINAGVVLLRPCSETHSRMLREVTSEVHPEHVPGSGPEQDYLSRFFAGAPWRHLGVAYNYQLHHLPFSLERALAWRRAAASDAAGAEAPAVG
;
A
#
# COMPACT_ATOMS: atom_id res chain seq x y z
N VAL A 1 1.94 -7.88 -17.92
CA VAL A 1 3.31 -7.75 -17.38
C VAL A 1 3.41 -8.35 -15.98
N LEU A 2 2.77 -7.76 -14.96
CA LEU A 2 2.83 -8.24 -13.57
C LEU A 2 2.65 -9.76 -13.40
N GLY A 3 1.55 -10.32 -13.90
CA GLY A 3 1.27 -11.76 -13.73
C GLY A 3 2.28 -12.67 -14.42
N ALA A 4 2.78 -12.27 -15.60
CA ALA A 4 3.85 -13.01 -16.28
C ALA A 4 5.13 -13.01 -15.45
N ARG A 5 5.50 -11.85 -14.89
CA ARG A 5 6.65 -11.72 -13.98
C ARG A 5 6.51 -12.56 -12.72
N LEU A 6 5.32 -12.61 -12.11
CA LEU A 6 5.07 -13.46 -10.94
C LEU A 6 5.22 -14.96 -11.26
N ARG A 7 4.74 -15.40 -12.42
CA ARG A 7 4.94 -16.79 -12.89
C ARG A 7 6.41 -17.10 -13.17
N GLU A 8 7.13 -16.20 -13.82
CA GLU A 8 8.57 -16.35 -14.09
C GLU A 8 9.39 -16.45 -12.80
N LEU A 9 8.96 -15.76 -11.74
CA LEU A 9 9.55 -15.84 -10.40
C LEU A 9 9.10 -17.08 -9.61
N GLY A 10 8.22 -17.91 -10.18
CA GLY A 10 7.84 -19.19 -9.62
C GLY A 10 6.95 -19.10 -8.38
N THR A 11 6.07 -18.10 -8.29
CA THR A 11 5.13 -18.00 -7.15
C THR A 11 4.28 -19.27 -7.02
N ALA A 12 4.12 -19.75 -5.79
CA ALA A 12 3.23 -20.86 -5.48
C ALA A 12 1.77 -20.41 -5.24
N ALA A 13 1.52 -19.10 -5.15
CA ALA A 13 0.20 -18.56 -4.88
C ALA A 13 -0.68 -18.54 -6.13
N ASP A 14 -2.00 -18.61 -5.93
CA ASP A 14 -2.97 -18.37 -6.98
C ASP A 14 -2.88 -16.92 -7.49
N LEU A 15 -2.83 -16.76 -8.81
CA LEU A 15 -2.80 -15.46 -9.46
C LEU A 15 -4.19 -15.02 -9.85
N LEU A 16 -4.78 -14.12 -9.08
CA LEU A 16 -6.13 -13.59 -9.30
C LEU A 16 -6.08 -12.21 -9.95
N LEU A 17 -7.01 -11.95 -10.88
CA LEU A 17 -7.25 -10.61 -11.41
C LEU A 17 -8.71 -10.23 -11.19
N LEU A 18 -8.93 -9.27 -10.28
CA LEU A 18 -10.23 -8.64 -10.08
C LEU A 18 -10.49 -7.67 -11.24
N HIS A 19 -11.65 -7.74 -11.87
CA HIS A 19 -12.01 -6.84 -12.96
C HIS A 19 -13.48 -6.41 -12.89
N ALA A 20 -13.76 -5.16 -13.27
CA ALA A 20 -15.12 -4.69 -13.52
C ALA A 20 -15.59 -5.09 -14.94
N ASP A 21 -16.81 -4.70 -15.28
CA ASP A 21 -17.45 -5.01 -16.56
C ASP A 21 -16.99 -4.12 -17.73
N ASP A 22 -16.22 -3.08 -17.45
CA ASP A 22 -15.65 -2.14 -18.42
C ASP A 22 -14.41 -2.68 -19.15
N VAL A 23 -13.85 -3.83 -18.70
CA VAL A 23 -12.73 -4.49 -19.36
C VAL A 23 -13.21 -5.24 -20.62
N PRO A 24 -12.73 -4.91 -21.83
CA PRO A 24 -13.28 -5.50 -23.05
C PRO A 24 -13.02 -7.03 -23.13
N PRO A 25 -13.96 -7.82 -23.67
CA PRO A 25 -13.85 -9.29 -23.71
C PRO A 25 -12.57 -9.83 -24.36
N GLY A 26 -12.05 -9.15 -25.39
CA GLY A 26 -10.79 -9.52 -26.04
C GLY A 26 -9.57 -9.40 -25.10
N HIS A 27 -9.56 -8.42 -24.20
CA HIS A 27 -8.52 -8.29 -23.18
C HIS A 27 -8.67 -9.39 -22.12
N LEU A 28 -9.90 -9.69 -21.68
CA LEU A 28 -10.16 -10.77 -20.74
C LEU A 28 -9.72 -12.13 -21.29
N ALA A 29 -9.91 -12.39 -22.59
CA ALA A 29 -9.44 -13.61 -23.23
C ALA A 29 -7.90 -13.77 -23.10
N LEU A 30 -7.14 -12.70 -23.34
CA LEU A 30 -5.68 -12.71 -23.18
C LEU A 30 -5.26 -12.82 -21.71
N LEU A 31 -5.97 -12.14 -20.81
CA LEU A 31 -5.64 -12.12 -19.38
C LEU A 31 -5.89 -13.49 -18.72
N ARG A 32 -6.86 -14.28 -19.20
CA ARG A 32 -7.13 -15.66 -18.71
C ARG A 32 -5.95 -16.60 -18.86
N GLU A 33 -5.08 -16.36 -19.84
CA GLU A 33 -3.86 -17.16 -20.02
C GLU A 33 -2.93 -17.03 -18.82
N VAL A 34 -2.97 -15.91 -18.09
CA VAL A 34 -2.08 -15.57 -16.98
C VAL A 34 -2.78 -15.60 -15.61
N TRP A 35 -4.04 -15.18 -15.57
CA TRP A 35 -4.77 -14.89 -14.34
C TRP A 35 -6.05 -15.72 -14.22
N GLN A 36 -6.37 -16.11 -12.99
CA GLN A 36 -7.72 -16.51 -12.61
C GLN A 36 -8.60 -15.25 -12.52
N LEU A 37 -9.47 -15.06 -13.50
CA LEU A 37 -10.32 -13.88 -13.56
C LEU A 37 -11.45 -13.94 -12.53
N ARG A 38 -11.66 -12.83 -11.82
CA ARG A 38 -12.74 -12.64 -10.87
C ARG A 38 -13.52 -11.35 -11.23
N PRO A 39 -14.73 -11.45 -11.78
CA PRO A 39 -15.56 -10.28 -11.97
C PRO A 39 -15.96 -9.72 -10.61
N VAL A 40 -15.94 -8.39 -10.47
CA VAL A 40 -16.33 -7.68 -9.25
C VAL A 40 -17.12 -6.43 -9.61
N ASP A 41 -17.96 -5.97 -8.69
CA ASP A 41 -18.71 -4.73 -8.87
C ASP A 41 -17.78 -3.52 -8.74
N TYR A 42 -17.97 -2.54 -9.63
CA TYR A 42 -17.33 -1.24 -9.52
C TYR A 42 -17.80 -0.53 -8.24
N VAL A 43 -16.87 0.01 -7.47
CA VAL A 43 -17.17 0.72 -6.22
C VAL A 43 -16.90 2.20 -6.38
N ASP A 44 -17.98 2.99 -6.51
CA ASP A 44 -17.89 4.45 -6.48
C ASP A 44 -17.83 4.96 -5.04
N GLY A 45 -16.66 5.48 -4.63
CA GLY A 45 -16.50 6.08 -3.32
C GLY A 45 -17.21 7.43 -3.20
N ALA A 46 -17.68 7.77 -2.01
CA ALA A 46 -18.29 9.05 -1.72
C ALA A 46 -17.30 10.20 -1.95
N ARG A 47 -17.81 11.33 -2.47
CA ARG A 47 -16.99 12.51 -2.82
C ARG A 47 -16.13 13.03 -1.65
N ALA A 48 -16.60 12.90 -0.41
CA ALA A 48 -15.90 13.37 0.78
C ALA A 48 -14.57 12.65 1.07
N LEU A 49 -14.31 11.49 0.45
CA LEU A 49 -13.04 10.78 0.57
C LEU A 49 -11.94 11.33 -0.34
N PHE A 50 -12.29 12.17 -1.31
CA PHE A 50 -11.38 12.64 -2.35
C PHE A 50 -10.97 14.09 -2.12
N GLY A 51 -9.67 14.38 -2.18
CA GLY A 51 -9.20 15.75 -2.33
C GLY A 51 -9.69 16.40 -3.64
N SER A 52 -9.80 15.59 -4.70
CA SER A 52 -10.49 15.94 -5.95
C SER A 52 -11.06 14.68 -6.60
N LYS A 53 -12.39 14.63 -6.83
CA LYS A 53 -13.11 13.52 -7.51
C LYS A 53 -13.31 13.86 -9.00
N GLY A 54 -13.34 12.85 -9.88
CA GLY A 54 -13.45 13.04 -11.34
C GLY A 54 -12.11 12.90 -12.07
N HIS A 55 -11.17 12.16 -11.49
CA HIS A 55 -9.80 12.04 -11.99
C HIS A 55 -9.29 10.60 -11.86
N ARG A 56 -7.97 10.40 -11.93
CA ARG A 56 -7.30 9.08 -11.95
C ARG A 56 -7.63 8.11 -10.80
N PHE A 57 -8.31 8.56 -9.74
CA PHE A 57 -8.69 7.73 -8.59
C PHE A 57 -10.18 7.34 -8.58
N ASP A 58 -10.91 7.70 -9.63
CA ASP A 58 -12.28 7.22 -9.79
C ASP A 58 -12.25 5.68 -9.85
N GLY A 59 -13.06 5.05 -8.99
CA GLY A 59 -13.12 3.59 -8.90
C GLY A 59 -12.01 2.92 -8.10
N VAL A 60 -11.11 3.69 -7.45
CA VAL A 60 -9.99 3.11 -6.69
C VAL A 60 -10.44 2.17 -5.56
N PHE A 61 -11.65 2.38 -5.02
CA PHE A 61 -12.25 1.53 -3.99
C PHE A 61 -12.71 0.17 -4.52
N THR A 62 -12.74 -0.06 -5.83
CA THR A 62 -13.03 -1.39 -6.42
C THR A 62 -12.02 -2.44 -5.93
N LYS A 63 -10.80 -2.02 -5.55
CA LYS A 63 -9.78 -2.87 -4.92
C LYS A 63 -10.25 -3.51 -3.60
N LEU A 64 -11.21 -2.90 -2.89
CA LEU A 64 -11.73 -3.42 -1.62
C LEU A 64 -12.38 -4.81 -1.78
N ASN A 65 -12.82 -5.16 -2.99
CA ASN A 65 -13.34 -6.50 -3.29
C ASN A 65 -12.31 -7.62 -3.03
N ALA A 66 -11.02 -7.31 -2.88
CA ALA A 66 -10.03 -8.28 -2.42
C ALA A 66 -10.33 -8.86 -1.02
N TRP A 67 -11.04 -8.12 -0.16
CA TRP A 67 -11.48 -8.64 1.14
C TRP A 67 -12.64 -9.64 1.05
N ALA A 68 -13.34 -9.73 -0.09
CA ALA A 68 -14.43 -10.68 -0.30
C ALA A 68 -13.93 -12.11 -0.61
N LEU A 69 -12.64 -12.27 -0.89
CA LEU A 69 -11.98 -13.53 -1.25
C LEU A 69 -11.79 -14.48 -0.05
N ALA A 70 -12.88 -14.74 0.70
CA ALA A 70 -12.89 -15.49 1.95
C ALA A 70 -12.49 -16.98 1.80
N GLU A 71 -12.38 -17.48 0.57
CA GLU A 71 -11.80 -18.79 0.28
C GLU A 71 -10.26 -18.84 0.50
N TYR A 72 -9.59 -17.69 0.62
CA TYR A 72 -8.16 -17.59 0.89
C TYR A 72 -7.86 -17.17 2.33
N ALA A 73 -6.85 -17.80 2.95
CA ALA A 73 -6.40 -17.43 4.29
C ALA A 73 -5.66 -16.08 4.34
N LYS A 74 -4.91 -15.75 3.28
CA LYS A 74 -4.19 -14.49 3.09
C LYS A 74 -4.21 -14.13 1.61
N VAL A 75 -4.29 -12.85 1.30
CA VAL A 75 -4.19 -12.31 -0.06
C VAL A 75 -3.12 -11.22 -0.06
N LEU A 76 -2.25 -11.24 -1.06
CA LEU A 76 -1.32 -10.15 -1.36
C LEU A 76 -1.92 -9.31 -2.48
N LEU A 77 -2.54 -8.19 -2.12
CA LEU A 77 -3.07 -7.23 -3.07
C LEU A 77 -1.92 -6.42 -3.67
N LEU A 78 -1.87 -6.37 -5.00
CA LEU A 78 -0.82 -5.71 -5.77
C LEU A 78 -1.46 -4.75 -6.78
N ASP A 79 -0.94 -3.54 -6.86
CA ASP A 79 -1.26 -2.63 -7.95
C ASP A 79 -0.68 -3.16 -9.27
N ILE A 80 -1.43 -2.93 -10.35
CA ILE A 80 -1.10 -3.47 -11.68
C ILE A 80 0.10 -2.78 -12.34
N ASP A 81 0.57 -1.68 -11.78
CA ASP A 81 1.74 -0.90 -12.23
C ASP A 81 3.05 -1.32 -11.52
N LEU A 82 3.04 -2.44 -10.79
CA LEU A 82 4.22 -3.03 -10.18
C LEU A 82 4.99 -3.97 -11.12
N ILE A 83 6.31 -4.05 -10.91
CA ILE A 83 7.19 -5.01 -11.57
C ILE A 83 8.05 -5.72 -10.51
N PRO A 84 7.65 -6.93 -10.08
CA PRO A 84 8.44 -7.72 -9.13
C PRO A 84 9.79 -8.15 -9.74
N LEU A 85 10.86 -7.88 -9.00
CA LEU A 85 12.22 -8.27 -9.36
C LEU A 85 12.68 -9.55 -8.65
N LEU A 86 12.04 -9.88 -7.52
CA LEU A 86 12.30 -11.06 -6.69
C LEU A 86 10.97 -11.73 -6.30
N PRO A 87 10.99 -13.03 -5.93
CA PRO A 87 9.78 -13.71 -5.45
C PRO A 87 9.15 -13.00 -4.24
N LEU A 88 7.83 -12.87 -4.25
CA LEU A 88 7.08 -12.18 -3.18
C LEU A 88 6.48 -13.12 -2.13
N ASP A 89 6.64 -14.44 -2.31
CA ASP A 89 5.96 -15.45 -1.49
C ASP A 89 6.34 -15.36 0.00
N GLU A 90 7.52 -14.85 0.32
CA GLU A 90 7.93 -14.63 1.70
C GLU A 90 7.03 -13.64 2.46
N LEU A 91 6.36 -12.72 1.75
CA LEU A 91 5.43 -11.77 2.36
C LEU A 91 4.25 -12.48 3.03
N PHE A 92 3.83 -13.65 2.53
CA PHE A 92 2.75 -14.43 3.16
C PHE A 92 3.11 -14.98 4.56
N ARG A 93 4.40 -14.94 4.95
CA ARG A 93 4.84 -15.31 6.30
C ARG A 93 4.51 -14.25 7.36
N LEU A 94 4.25 -13.00 6.95
CA LEU A 94 3.87 -11.93 7.88
C LEU A 94 2.42 -12.07 8.33
N GLU A 95 2.11 -11.53 9.50
CA GLU A 95 0.73 -11.39 9.94
C GLU A 95 0.06 -10.17 9.28
N PRO A 96 -1.12 -10.33 8.65
CA PRO A 96 -1.87 -9.21 8.10
C PRO A 96 -2.55 -8.38 9.21
N PRO A 97 -2.79 -7.08 9.00
CA PRO A 97 -2.47 -6.34 7.78
C PRO A 97 -0.98 -5.95 7.70
N ALA A 98 -0.39 -6.01 6.51
CA ALA A 98 0.97 -5.53 6.27
C ALA A 98 1.07 -4.67 5.02
N ALA A 99 1.74 -3.52 5.11
CA ALA A 99 1.99 -2.62 4.00
C ALA A 99 3.23 -1.75 4.25
N PHE A 100 3.71 -1.07 3.21
CA PHE A 100 4.80 -0.09 3.38
C PHE A 100 4.26 1.15 4.09
N VAL A 101 4.87 1.51 5.23
CA VAL A 101 4.52 2.75 5.96
C VAL A 101 5.25 3.92 5.33
N ARG A 102 4.50 4.93 4.88
CA ARG A 102 5.06 6.13 4.24
C ARG A 102 5.91 6.90 5.25
N GLY A 103 7.14 7.24 4.87
CA GLY A 103 8.11 7.86 5.78
C GLY A 103 8.68 6.91 6.83
N GLY A 104 8.35 5.61 6.77
CA GLY A 104 8.83 4.58 7.68
C GLY A 104 10.20 4.00 7.32
N ASP A 105 11.09 4.76 6.67
CA ASP A 105 12.36 4.25 6.11
C ASP A 105 13.31 3.63 7.16
N GLY A 106 13.10 3.94 8.44
CA GLY A 106 13.84 3.36 9.56
C GLY A 106 13.25 2.06 10.13
N LEU A 107 12.08 1.62 9.65
CA LEU A 107 11.42 0.42 10.14
C LEU A 107 11.98 -0.82 9.43
N ALA A 108 12.31 -1.86 10.22
CA ALA A 108 12.69 -3.14 9.66
C ALA A 108 11.48 -3.83 9.00
N HIS A 109 11.74 -4.63 7.96
CA HIS A 109 10.71 -5.50 7.38
C HIS A 109 10.10 -6.43 8.45
N GLY A 110 8.77 -6.48 8.51
CA GLY A 110 8.01 -7.25 9.50
C GLY A 110 7.88 -6.58 10.88
N ALA A 111 8.49 -5.40 11.09
CA ALA A 111 8.37 -4.68 12.36
C ALA A 111 6.89 -4.37 12.67
N PRO A 112 6.47 -4.47 13.94
CA PRO A 112 5.13 -4.04 14.35
C PRO A 112 4.98 -2.53 14.14
N VAL A 113 3.79 -2.12 13.72
CA VAL A 113 3.42 -0.72 13.51
C VAL A 113 2.19 -0.41 14.35
N ASP A 114 2.27 0.65 15.13
CA ASP A 114 1.12 1.21 15.84
C ASP A 114 0.38 2.15 14.88
N GLY A 115 -0.80 1.75 14.40
CA GLY A 115 -1.57 2.55 13.44
C GLY A 115 -2.04 3.90 13.99
N ARG A 116 -2.01 4.12 15.31
CA ARG A 116 -2.24 5.46 15.90
C ARG A 116 -1.20 6.48 15.46
N SER A 117 0.01 6.03 15.09
CA SER A 117 1.07 6.90 14.56
C SER A 117 0.72 7.55 13.21
N PHE A 118 -0.33 7.10 12.53
CA PHE A 118 -0.77 7.73 11.28
C PHE A 118 -1.48 9.08 11.50
N PHE A 119 -1.85 9.39 12.74
CA PHE A 119 -2.57 10.61 13.11
C PHE A 119 -1.65 11.58 13.85
N ILE A 120 -1.86 12.86 13.58
CA ILE A 120 -1.19 13.95 14.28
C ILE A 120 -1.86 14.10 15.63
N GLY A 121 -1.06 14.09 16.70
CA GLY A 121 -1.55 14.26 18.07
C GLY A 121 -2.00 15.70 18.37
N GLU A 122 -2.03 16.02 19.66
CA GLU A 122 -2.38 17.36 20.14
C GLU A 122 -1.36 18.43 19.72
N GLY A 123 -1.86 19.61 19.36
CA GLY A 123 -1.06 20.81 19.12
C GLY A 123 -0.74 21.10 17.66
N GLY A 124 -0.77 22.38 17.29
CA GLY A 124 -0.51 22.86 15.93
C GLY A 124 -1.75 22.93 15.04
N GLU A 125 -1.56 23.47 13.84
CA GLU A 125 -2.62 23.71 12.84
C GLU A 125 -3.28 22.42 12.34
N TRP A 126 -2.57 21.30 12.38
CA TRP A 126 -2.99 20.02 11.81
C TRP A 126 -3.35 18.97 12.87
N ALA A 127 -3.59 19.39 14.11
CA ALA A 127 -3.93 18.49 15.21
C ALA A 127 -5.12 17.57 14.85
N TRP A 128 -5.04 16.31 15.25
CA TRP A 128 -6.05 15.27 15.04
C TRP A 128 -6.29 14.80 13.61
N LEU A 129 -5.62 15.40 12.63
CA LEU A 129 -5.72 14.96 11.24
C LEU A 129 -4.81 13.75 10.98
N GLN A 130 -5.07 13.06 9.88
CA GLN A 130 -4.15 12.05 9.39
C GLN A 130 -2.90 12.71 8.79
N GLY A 131 -1.73 12.50 9.41
CA GLY A 131 -0.44 13.03 8.94
C GLY A 131 0.41 11.99 8.21
N GLY A 132 0.05 10.71 8.29
CA GLY A 132 0.80 9.60 7.71
C GLY A 132 -0.10 8.49 7.19
N GLY A 133 0.45 7.28 7.07
CA GLY A 133 -0.30 6.11 6.62
C GLY A 133 0.55 5.16 5.80
N ILE A 134 -0.13 4.25 5.11
CA ILE A 134 0.51 3.23 4.27
C ILE A 134 0.52 3.64 2.80
N ASN A 135 1.45 3.09 2.02
CA ASN A 135 1.27 2.98 0.58
C ASN A 135 0.49 1.69 0.29
N ALA A 136 -0.66 1.80 -0.38
CA ALA A 136 -1.54 0.65 -0.66
C ALA A 136 -1.25 -0.09 -1.98
N GLY A 137 -0.12 0.19 -2.64
CA GLY A 137 0.31 -0.54 -3.84
C GLY A 137 0.65 -2.01 -3.57
N VAL A 138 1.12 -2.32 -2.36
CA VAL A 138 1.34 -3.70 -1.89
C VAL A 138 0.75 -3.83 -0.49
N VAL A 139 -0.28 -4.67 -0.35
CA VAL A 139 -0.98 -4.90 0.91
C VAL A 139 -1.18 -6.40 1.13
N LEU A 140 -0.63 -6.94 2.22
CA LEU A 140 -1.00 -8.26 2.70
C LEU A 140 -2.23 -8.12 3.60
N LEU A 141 -3.30 -8.83 3.26
CA LEU A 141 -4.58 -8.77 3.96
C LEU A 141 -5.11 -10.17 4.31
N ARG A 142 -5.98 -10.22 5.32
CA ARG A 142 -6.83 -11.39 5.62
C ARG A 142 -8.23 -11.10 5.08
N PRO A 143 -8.71 -11.85 4.07
CA PRO A 143 -10.06 -11.69 3.57
C PRO A 143 -11.10 -11.97 4.67
N CYS A 144 -12.19 -11.22 4.66
CA CYS A 144 -13.30 -11.36 5.60
C CYS A 144 -14.53 -10.66 5.02
N SER A 145 -15.59 -11.43 4.73
CA SER A 145 -16.82 -10.89 4.11
C SER A 145 -17.52 -9.83 4.96
N GLU A 146 -17.46 -9.93 6.29
CA GLU A 146 -18.01 -8.89 7.18
C GLU A 146 -17.19 -7.59 7.09
N THR A 147 -15.86 -7.72 7.08
CA THR A 147 -14.97 -6.56 6.90
C THR A 147 -15.18 -5.91 5.54
N HIS A 148 -15.28 -6.71 4.46
CA HIS A 148 -15.62 -6.22 3.12
C HIS A 148 -16.96 -5.47 3.10
N SER A 149 -18.01 -6.08 3.64
CA SER A 149 -19.35 -5.47 3.69
C SER A 149 -19.35 -4.16 4.47
N ARG A 150 -18.63 -4.11 5.59
CA ARG A 150 -18.46 -2.89 6.38
C ARG A 150 -17.73 -1.81 5.57
N MET A 151 -16.61 -2.15 4.93
CA MET A 151 -15.87 -1.17 4.15
C MET A 151 -16.69 -0.61 3.00
N LEU A 152 -17.44 -1.45 2.27
CA LEU A 152 -18.32 -0.98 1.20
C LEU A 152 -19.37 0.01 1.71
N ARG A 153 -20.05 -0.30 2.83
CA ARG A 153 -21.01 0.63 3.46
C ARG A 153 -20.38 1.95 3.84
N GLU A 154 -19.17 1.94 4.41
CA GLU A 154 -18.49 3.15 4.84
C GLU A 154 -18.06 4.00 3.64
N VAL A 155 -17.42 3.42 2.61
CA VAL A 155 -16.87 4.21 1.51
C VAL A 155 -17.96 4.75 0.57
N THR A 156 -19.13 4.12 0.52
CA THR A 156 -20.26 4.55 -0.33
C THR A 156 -21.24 5.48 0.39
N SER A 157 -21.17 5.58 1.72
CA SER A 157 -22.06 6.44 2.50
C SER A 157 -21.69 7.91 2.36
N GLU A 158 -22.59 8.75 1.84
CA GLU A 158 -22.33 10.18 1.65
C GLU A 158 -22.13 10.97 2.96
N VAL A 159 -22.57 10.42 4.09
CA VAL A 159 -22.63 11.11 5.39
C VAL A 159 -21.77 10.43 6.46
N HIS A 160 -20.85 9.54 6.07
CA HIS A 160 -20.02 8.85 7.05
C HIS A 160 -19.05 9.84 7.74
N PRO A 161 -19.04 9.92 9.08
CA PRO A 161 -18.32 10.98 9.80
C PRO A 161 -16.79 10.86 9.71
N GLU A 162 -16.27 9.66 9.40
CA GLU A 162 -14.82 9.40 9.29
C GLU A 162 -14.26 9.65 7.88
N HIS A 163 -15.05 10.25 6.98
CA HIS A 163 -14.58 10.63 5.65
C HIS A 163 -13.63 11.81 5.75
N VAL A 164 -12.34 11.51 5.54
CA VAL A 164 -11.28 12.50 5.45
C VAL A 164 -10.79 12.53 4.00
N PRO A 165 -10.84 13.69 3.31
CA PRO A 165 -10.39 13.80 1.94
C PRO A 165 -8.88 13.63 1.85
N GLY A 166 -8.43 12.79 0.94
CA GLY A 166 -7.01 12.49 0.72
C GLY A 166 -6.61 12.56 -0.76
N SER A 167 -5.31 12.66 -1.00
CA SER A 167 -4.73 12.51 -2.35
C SER A 167 -4.51 11.04 -2.75
N GLY A 168 -4.61 10.11 -1.79
CA GLY A 168 -4.66 8.67 -2.03
C GLY A 168 -5.87 8.09 -1.28
N PRO A 169 -7.09 8.24 -1.81
CA PRO A 169 -8.32 8.05 -1.05
C PRO A 169 -8.46 6.65 -0.46
N GLU A 170 -8.09 5.61 -1.20
CA GLU A 170 -8.14 4.22 -0.73
C GLU A 170 -7.06 3.91 0.29
N GLN A 171 -5.82 4.37 0.07
CA GLN A 171 -4.71 4.08 0.98
C GLN A 171 -4.88 4.82 2.31
N ASP A 172 -5.42 6.03 2.25
CA ASP A 172 -5.71 6.84 3.43
C ASP A 172 -6.90 6.23 4.19
N TYR A 173 -7.94 5.79 3.47
CA TYR A 173 -9.04 5.02 4.04
C TYR A 173 -8.57 3.74 4.75
N LEU A 174 -7.77 2.90 4.08
CA LEU A 174 -7.24 1.66 4.64
C LEU A 174 -6.37 1.91 5.87
N SER A 175 -5.57 2.99 5.86
CA SER A 175 -4.76 3.40 7.01
C SER A 175 -5.64 3.71 8.23
N ARG A 176 -6.77 4.41 8.03
CA ARG A 176 -7.71 4.76 9.10
C ARG A 176 -8.53 3.56 9.56
N PHE A 177 -9.13 2.83 8.63
CA PHE A 177 -10.01 1.70 8.89
C PHE A 177 -9.31 0.62 9.73
N PHE A 178 -8.04 0.36 9.43
CA PHE A 178 -7.23 -0.60 10.17
C PHE A 178 -6.29 0.05 11.19
N ALA A 179 -6.49 1.29 11.61
CA ALA A 179 -5.58 1.96 12.56
C ALA A 179 -5.42 1.20 13.89
N GLY A 180 -6.47 0.50 14.34
CA GLY A 180 -6.43 -0.35 15.54
C GLY A 180 -5.90 -1.77 15.31
N ALA A 181 -5.54 -2.14 14.08
CA ALA A 181 -5.05 -3.48 13.74
C ALA A 181 -3.55 -3.62 14.05
N PRO A 182 -3.05 -4.85 14.29
CA PRO A 182 -1.63 -5.10 14.55
C PRO A 182 -0.81 -5.07 13.24
N TRP A 183 -0.61 -3.88 12.68
CA TRP A 183 0.09 -3.71 11.41
C TRP A 183 1.53 -4.24 11.43
N ARG A 184 1.96 -4.71 10.26
CA ARG A 184 3.37 -5.04 9.97
C ARG A 184 3.92 -4.16 8.86
N HIS A 185 5.15 -3.68 9.04
CA HIS A 185 5.84 -2.90 8.02
C HIS A 185 6.37 -3.79 6.90
N LEU A 186 6.06 -3.46 5.64
CA LEU A 186 6.79 -3.99 4.49
C LEU A 186 7.99 -3.10 4.21
N GLY A 187 9.18 -3.66 4.07
CA GLY A 187 10.36 -2.88 3.74
C GLY A 187 10.20 -2.20 2.37
N VAL A 188 10.88 -1.06 2.18
CA VAL A 188 10.78 -0.25 0.95
C VAL A 188 11.06 -1.05 -0.33
N ALA A 189 11.87 -2.10 -0.26
CA ALA A 189 12.17 -2.98 -1.40
C ALA A 189 10.94 -3.67 -2.02
N TYR A 190 9.86 -3.86 -1.25
CA TYR A 190 8.64 -4.50 -1.75
C TYR A 190 7.65 -3.51 -2.37
N ASN A 191 7.80 -2.21 -2.13
CA ASN A 191 6.86 -1.19 -2.61
C ASN A 191 7.60 0.13 -2.93
N TYR A 192 8.67 0.02 -3.72
CA TYR A 192 9.51 1.16 -4.09
C TYR A 192 8.85 1.99 -5.19
N GLN A 193 8.75 3.31 -4.98
CA GLN A 193 8.13 4.23 -5.92
C GLN A 193 9.20 4.98 -6.73
N LEU A 194 9.24 4.77 -8.05
CA LEU A 194 10.29 5.33 -8.92
C LEU A 194 10.41 6.87 -8.83
N HIS A 195 9.30 7.58 -8.63
CA HIS A 195 9.33 9.03 -8.48
C HIS A 195 10.02 9.51 -7.19
N HIS A 196 10.35 8.61 -6.26
CA HIS A 196 11.16 8.92 -5.10
C HIS A 196 12.67 8.93 -5.41
N LEU A 197 13.10 8.45 -6.59
CA LEU A 197 14.52 8.33 -6.95
C LEU A 197 15.32 9.64 -6.78
N PRO A 198 14.82 10.83 -7.18
CA PRO A 198 15.55 12.08 -6.95
C PRO A 198 15.81 12.35 -5.47
N PHE A 199 14.79 12.18 -4.61
CA PHE A 199 14.90 12.38 -3.16
C PHE A 199 15.83 11.34 -2.51
N SER A 200 15.78 10.09 -2.97
CA SER A 200 16.68 9.02 -2.52
C SER A 200 18.14 9.32 -2.86
N LEU A 201 18.40 9.87 -4.07
CA LEU A 201 19.74 10.26 -4.49
C LEU A 201 20.29 11.40 -3.63
N GLU A 202 19.47 12.42 -3.34
CA GLU A 202 19.86 13.52 -2.45
C GLU A 202 20.25 13.01 -1.06
N ARG A 203 19.45 12.10 -0.48
CA ARG A 203 19.76 11.49 0.82
C ARG A 203 21.03 10.64 0.79
N ALA A 204 21.24 9.86 -0.27
CA ALA A 204 22.46 9.06 -0.44
C ALA A 204 23.71 9.94 -0.55
N LEU A 205 23.62 11.06 -1.27
CA LEU A 205 24.70 12.05 -1.38
C LEU A 205 24.96 12.74 -0.03
N ALA A 206 23.91 13.11 0.69
CA ALA A 206 24.03 13.70 2.04
C ALA A 206 24.69 12.71 3.02
N TRP A 207 24.26 11.45 3.02
CA TRP A 207 24.87 10.39 3.82
C TRP A 207 26.35 10.19 3.48
N ARG A 208 26.70 10.13 2.18
CA ARG A 208 28.09 10.03 1.74
C ARG A 208 28.95 11.20 2.21
N ARG A 209 28.42 12.42 2.15
CA ARG A 209 29.12 13.63 2.65
C ARG A 209 29.33 13.56 4.16
N ALA A 210 28.31 13.18 4.92
CA ALA A 210 28.41 13.03 6.37
C ALA A 210 29.45 11.95 6.76
N ALA A 211 29.38 10.77 6.14
CA ALA A 211 30.33 9.69 6.39
C ALA A 211 31.78 10.06 6.04
N ALA A 212 31.99 10.87 4.99
CA ALA A 212 33.32 11.39 4.64
C ALA A 212 33.85 12.42 5.66
N SER A 213 32.97 13.28 6.20
CA SER A 213 33.34 14.23 7.26
C SER A 213 33.66 13.54 8.58
N ASP A 214 32.93 12.51 8.97
CA ASP A 214 33.19 11.72 10.17
C ASP A 214 34.54 10.96 10.08
N ALA A 215 34.86 10.43 8.89
CA ALA A 215 36.15 9.82 8.62
C ALA A 215 37.31 10.83 8.69
N ALA A 216 37.12 12.06 8.19
CA ALA A 216 38.12 13.12 8.26
C ALA A 216 38.33 13.69 9.68
N GLY A 217 37.29 13.69 10.52
CA GLY A 217 37.37 14.12 11.93
C GLY A 217 38.04 13.09 12.84
N ALA A 218 37.99 11.81 12.51
CA ALA A 218 38.66 10.74 13.25
C ALA A 218 40.19 10.68 13.02
N GLU A 219 40.71 11.36 11.99
CA GLU A 219 42.15 11.42 11.66
C GLU A 219 42.87 12.66 12.24
N ALA A 220 42.19 13.56 12.97
CA ALA A 220 42.86 14.71 13.59
C ALA A 220 43.70 14.27 14.81
N PRO A 221 45.04 14.46 14.81
CA PRO A 221 45.87 14.01 15.92
C PRO A 221 45.66 14.89 17.16
N ALA A 222 45.72 14.27 18.34
CA ALA A 222 45.89 14.97 19.61
C ALA A 222 47.23 15.71 19.58
N VAL A 223 47.18 17.03 19.40
CA VAL A 223 48.34 17.90 19.57
C VAL A 223 48.44 18.21 21.06
N GLY A 224 49.51 17.69 21.70
CA GLY A 224 49.90 17.97 23.08
C GLY A 224 50.63 19.29 23.24
#